data_AF-A0AB39S9H6-F1
#
_entry.id   AF-A0AB39S9H6-F1
#
_cell.length_a   1.000
_cell.length_b   1.000
_cell.length_c   1.000
_cell.angle_alpha   90.00
_cell.angle_beta   90.00
_cell.angle_gamma   90.00
#
_symmetry.space_group_name_H-M   'P 1'
#
loop_
_entity.id
_entity.type
_entity.pdbx_description
1 polymer ?
#
loop_
_entity_poly.entity_id
_entity_poly.type
_entity_poly.pdbx_seq_one_letter_code
_entity_poly.pdbx_strand_id
1 'polypeptide(L)'
;MSACTCMPGATLWLGGPARHAVAGQLAERLRTGHHRRAEVLDADPPGGADESPRAAAERIGLVAEILARNGILAVVVSATGQAADLDTVRDRHRRAGTAFLEPLADPAPSVEALLTLLAGHGLVRAG
;
A
#
# COMPACT_ATOMS: atom_id res chain seq x y z
N MET A 1 -0.24 -16.08 -22.67
CA MET A 1 -0.04 -16.57 -21.28
C MET A 1 -1.14 -15.98 -20.42
N SER A 2 -2.15 -16.76 -20.03
CA SER A 2 -3.21 -16.26 -19.15
C SER A 2 -2.67 -16.11 -17.74
N ALA A 3 -2.49 -14.87 -17.28
CA ALA A 3 -2.31 -14.61 -15.87
C ALA A 3 -3.60 -14.98 -15.16
N CYS A 4 -3.51 -15.82 -14.13
CA CYS A 4 -4.62 -16.07 -13.24
C CYS A 4 -5.10 -14.72 -12.69
N THR A 5 -6.36 -14.38 -12.95
CA THR A 5 -7.03 -13.18 -12.41
C THR A 5 -7.21 -13.26 -10.88
N CYS A 6 -6.80 -14.37 -10.25
CA CYS A 6 -6.98 -14.66 -8.83
C CYS A 6 -5.84 -14.20 -7.91
N MET A 7 -4.82 -13.47 -8.40
CA MET A 7 -3.77 -13.03 -7.48
C MET A 7 -4.34 -12.07 -6.42
N PRO A 8 -4.04 -12.30 -5.14
CA PRO A 8 -4.65 -11.55 -4.04
C PRO A 8 -4.21 -10.09 -4.07
N GLY A 9 -5.11 -9.20 -3.65
CA GLY A 9 -4.79 -7.80 -3.38
C GLY A 9 -4.18 -7.64 -2.00
N ALA A 10 -3.62 -6.47 -1.74
CA ALA A 10 -2.95 -6.14 -0.49
C ALA A 10 -2.82 -4.64 -0.32
N THR A 11 -2.50 -4.22 0.89
CA THR A 11 -2.14 -2.84 1.20
C THR A 11 -0.67 -2.76 1.59
N LEU A 12 0.05 -1.87 0.94
CA LEU A 12 1.43 -1.50 1.26
C LEU A 12 1.41 -0.08 1.83
N TRP A 13 1.67 0.07 3.12
CA TRP A 13 1.67 1.35 3.81
C TRP A 13 3.08 1.92 3.90
N LEU A 14 3.34 2.97 3.12
CA LEU A 14 4.62 3.67 3.06
C LEU A 14 4.55 4.91 3.96
N GLY A 15 4.89 4.71 5.24
CA GLY A 15 5.04 5.80 6.19
C GLY A 15 6.36 6.56 5.96
N GLY A 16 6.28 7.88 6.08
CA GLY A 16 7.44 8.76 6.20
C GLY A 16 7.43 9.87 5.16
N PRO A 17 8.35 10.84 5.28
CA PRO A 17 8.41 11.95 4.34
C PRO A 17 8.77 11.48 2.93
N ALA A 18 8.24 12.19 1.93
CA ALA A 18 8.62 12.08 0.52
C ALA A 18 8.45 10.69 -0.13
N ARG A 19 7.44 9.90 0.29
CA ARG A 19 7.18 8.56 -0.25
C ARG A 19 6.35 8.55 -1.55
N HIS A 20 5.78 9.68 -1.96
CA HIS A 20 4.96 9.79 -3.18
C HIS A 20 5.71 9.37 -4.45
N ALA A 21 6.98 9.77 -4.59
CA ALA A 21 7.77 9.46 -5.77
C ALA A 21 8.00 7.95 -5.94
N VAL A 22 8.39 7.26 -4.87
CA VAL A 22 8.59 5.80 -4.90
C VAL A 22 7.27 5.05 -5.07
N ALA A 23 6.17 5.53 -4.45
CA ALA A 23 4.85 4.93 -4.61
C ALA A 23 4.36 5.00 -6.06
N GLY A 24 4.51 6.16 -6.71
CA GLY A 24 4.15 6.34 -8.12
C GLY A 24 4.96 5.43 -9.04
N GLN A 25 6.28 5.36 -8.86
CA GLN A 25 7.15 4.48 -9.65
C GLN A 25 6.82 3.00 -9.43
N LEU A 26 6.55 2.59 -8.19
CA LEU A 26 6.14 1.22 -7.86
C LEU A 26 4.81 0.88 -8.54
N ALA A 27 3.80 1.74 -8.44
CA ALA A 27 2.50 1.50 -9.07
C ALA A 27 2.62 1.37 -10.59
N GLU A 28 3.46 2.19 -11.22
CA GLU A 28 3.72 2.09 -12.66
C GLU A 28 4.37 0.76 -13.04
N ARG A 29 5.40 0.32 -12.28
CA ARG A 29 6.05 -0.98 -12.48
C ARG A 29 5.10 -2.15 -12.27
N LEU A 30 4.24 -2.08 -11.25
CA LEU A 30 3.22 -3.09 -10.99
C LEU A 30 2.23 -3.21 -12.16
N ARG A 31 1.77 -2.07 -12.69
CA ARG A 31 0.83 -2.01 -13.81
C ARG A 31 1.44 -2.50 -15.12
N THR A 32 2.63 -2.02 -15.47
CA THR A 32 3.26 -2.28 -16.78
C THR A 32 4.12 -3.55 -16.81
N GLY A 33 4.92 -3.78 -15.78
CA GLY A 33 5.90 -4.89 -15.73
C GLY A 33 5.37 -6.18 -15.11
N HIS A 34 4.38 -6.09 -14.21
CA HIS A 34 3.84 -7.26 -13.49
C HIS A 34 2.35 -7.52 -13.74
N HIS A 35 1.70 -6.74 -14.61
CA HIS A 35 0.27 -6.83 -14.94
C HIS A 35 -0.65 -6.86 -13.71
N ARG A 36 -0.29 -6.10 -12.68
CA ARG A 36 -1.05 -5.94 -11.44
C ARG A 36 -1.91 -4.69 -11.51
N ARG A 37 -3.12 -4.77 -10.95
CA ARG A 37 -3.91 -3.58 -10.62
C ARG A 37 -3.33 -2.95 -9.35
N ALA A 38 -2.93 -1.69 -9.42
CA ALA A 38 -2.31 -0.98 -8.31
C ALA A 38 -2.75 0.48 -8.29
N GLU A 39 -3.11 0.97 -7.10
CA GLU A 39 -3.61 2.33 -6.87
C GLU A 39 -2.78 2.99 -5.77
N VAL A 40 -2.39 4.26 -5.98
CA VAL A 40 -1.69 5.06 -4.97
C VAL A 40 -2.71 5.88 -4.21
N LEU A 41 -2.70 5.77 -2.89
CA LEU A 41 -3.62 6.46 -2.00
C LEU A 41 -2.82 7.42 -1.11
N ASP A 42 -3.18 8.70 -1.13
CA ASP A 42 -2.59 9.71 -0.25
C ASP A 42 -3.43 9.87 1.01
N ALA A 43 -2.86 9.53 2.17
CA ALA A 43 -3.50 9.74 3.46
C ALA A 43 -3.55 11.22 3.85
N ASP A 44 -2.65 12.04 3.28
CA ASP A 44 -2.41 13.43 3.65
C ASP A 44 -2.54 14.36 2.41
N PRO A 45 -3.70 14.41 1.72
CA PRO A 45 -3.84 15.18 0.49
C PRO A 45 -3.72 16.70 0.73
N PRO A 46 -3.26 17.46 -0.27
CA PRO A 46 -3.17 18.92 -0.17
C PRO A 46 -4.53 19.54 0.15
N GLY A 47 -4.59 20.36 1.19
CA GLY A 47 -5.83 20.97 1.67
C GLY A 47 -6.61 20.13 2.70
N GLY A 48 -6.02 19.05 3.22
CA GLY A 48 -6.54 18.27 4.34
C GLY A 48 -6.74 19.11 5.59
N ALA A 49 -8.02 19.29 5.93
CA ALA A 49 -8.57 20.00 7.08
C ALA A 49 -8.18 19.36 8.43
N ASP A 50 -8.68 19.92 9.54
CA ASP A 50 -8.45 19.60 10.98
C ASP A 50 -8.64 18.12 11.43
N GLU A 51 -8.64 17.15 10.50
CA GLU A 51 -8.67 15.72 10.74
C GLU A 51 -7.38 15.27 11.45
N SER A 52 -7.54 14.54 12.56
CA SER A 52 -6.38 13.94 13.22
C SER A 52 -5.69 12.90 12.32
N PRO A 53 -4.36 12.71 12.42
CA PRO A 53 -3.65 11.68 11.64
C PRO A 53 -4.24 10.28 11.79
N ARG A 54 -4.76 9.94 12.98
CA ARG A 54 -5.46 8.68 13.23
C ARG A 54 -6.73 8.54 12.40
N ALA A 55 -7.57 9.57 12.36
CA ALA A 55 -8.81 9.55 11.58
C ALA A 55 -8.54 9.45 10.08
N ALA A 56 -7.54 10.20 9.59
CA ALA A 56 -7.08 10.11 8.21
C ALA A 56 -6.60 8.70 7.87
N ALA A 57 -5.81 8.08 8.76
CA ALA A 57 -5.33 6.72 8.60
C ALA A 57 -6.46 5.68 8.60
N GLU A 58 -7.45 5.81 9.49
CA GLU A 58 -8.62 4.92 9.53
C GLU A 58 -9.47 5.03 8.27
N ARG A 59 -9.70 6.25 7.77
CA ARG A 59 -10.45 6.52 6.55
C ARG A 59 -9.76 5.94 5.32
N ILE A 60 -8.47 6.25 5.12
CA ILE A 60 -7.74 5.73 3.96
C ILE A 60 -7.51 4.23 4.08
N GLY A 61 -7.36 3.71 5.30
CA GLY A 61 -7.27 2.28 5.60
C GLY A 61 -8.52 1.50 5.23
N LEU A 62 -9.72 2.08 5.39
CA LEU A 62 -10.97 1.50 4.89
C LEU A 62 -10.95 1.39 3.36
N VAL A 63 -10.57 2.45 2.65
CA VAL A 63 -10.50 2.46 1.19
C VAL A 63 -9.47 1.44 0.70
N ALA A 64 -8.28 1.43 1.28
CA ALA A 64 -7.22 0.49 0.94
C ALA A 64 -7.66 -0.97 1.14
N GLU A 65 -8.36 -1.27 2.23
CA GLU A 65 -8.90 -2.61 2.49
C GLU A 65 -9.91 -3.04 1.40
N ILE A 66 -10.85 -2.16 1.04
CA ILE A 66 -11.84 -2.44 -0.02
C ILE A 66 -11.13 -2.78 -1.34
N LEU A 67 -10.11 -1.99 -1.71
CA LEU A 67 -9.32 -2.25 -2.92
C LEU A 67 -8.59 -3.59 -2.83
N ALA A 68 -7.97 -3.88 -1.67
CA ALA A 68 -7.25 -5.13 -1.44
C ALA A 68 -8.15 -6.37 -1.57
N ARG A 69 -9.38 -6.32 -1.03
CA ARG A 69 -10.37 -7.41 -1.18
C ARG A 69 -10.74 -7.66 -2.64
N ASN A 70 -10.63 -6.64 -3.50
CA ASN A 70 -10.94 -6.72 -4.93
C ASN A 70 -9.71 -7.04 -5.81
N GLY A 71 -8.60 -7.47 -5.21
CA GLY A 71 -7.41 -7.90 -5.94
C GLY A 71 -6.46 -6.76 -6.34
N ILE A 72 -6.67 -5.55 -5.82
CA ILE A 72 -5.87 -4.37 -6.11
C ILE A 72 -4.75 -4.25 -5.07
N LEU A 73 -3.55 -3.85 -5.50
CA LEU A 73 -2.46 -3.45 -4.61
C LEU A 73 -2.61 -1.97 -4.27
N ALA A 74 -3.11 -1.68 -3.07
CA ALA A 74 -3.22 -0.31 -2.57
C ALA A 74 -1.88 0.12 -1.98
N VAL A 75 -1.22 1.09 -2.59
CA VAL A 75 0.02 1.70 -2.09
C VAL A 75 -0.34 2.99 -1.38
N VAL A 76 -0.42 2.95 -0.05
CA VAL A 76 -0.75 4.11 0.77
C VAL A 76 0.51 4.89 1.08
N VAL A 77 0.51 6.19 0.90
CA VAL A 77 1.55 7.11 1.38
C VAL A 77 0.99 7.96 2.51
N SER A 78 1.78 8.15 3.56
CA SER A 78 1.45 9.08 4.64
C SER A 78 2.69 9.82 5.13
N ALA A 79 2.58 11.15 5.17
CA ALA A 79 3.62 12.07 5.57
C ALA A 79 3.92 12.02 7.07
N THR A 80 2.91 11.68 7.90
CA THR A 80 3.03 11.62 9.37
C THR A 80 3.84 10.40 9.85
N GLY A 81 4.24 9.50 8.95
CA GLY A 81 5.08 8.36 9.27
C GLY A 81 4.37 7.31 10.13
N GLN A 82 5.16 6.58 10.91
CA GLN A 82 4.72 5.57 11.90
C GLN A 82 3.83 6.17 13.02
N ALA A 83 3.66 7.50 13.07
CA ALA A 83 3.02 8.18 14.19
C ALA A 83 1.49 7.94 14.25
N ALA A 84 0.88 7.49 13.15
CA ALA A 84 -0.48 7.00 13.20
C ALA A 84 -0.47 5.59 13.81
N ASP A 85 -1.21 5.40 14.90
CA ASP A 85 -1.58 4.07 15.38
C ASP A 85 -2.40 3.36 14.27
N LEU A 86 -1.74 2.45 13.55
CA LEU A 86 -2.33 1.66 12.47
C LEU A 86 -2.97 0.37 12.96
N ASP A 87 -3.06 0.12 14.27
CA ASP A 87 -3.57 -1.15 14.81
C ASP A 87 -4.99 -1.42 14.34
N THR A 88 -5.86 -0.40 14.30
CA THR A 88 -7.22 -0.50 13.76
C THR A 88 -7.22 -0.89 12.27
N VAL A 89 -6.30 -0.33 11.48
CA VAL A 89 -6.20 -0.60 10.03
C VAL A 89 -5.67 -2.00 9.78
N ARG A 90 -4.63 -2.41 10.53
CA ARG A 90 -4.05 -3.74 10.47
C ARG A 90 -5.06 -4.81 10.88
N ASP A 91 -5.78 -4.59 11.97
CA ASP A 91 -6.83 -5.51 12.42
C ASP A 91 -7.96 -5.63 11.39
N ARG A 92 -8.33 -4.53 10.73
CA ARG A 92 -9.32 -4.54 9.64
C ARG A 92 -8.87 -5.43 8.48
N HIS A 93 -7.63 -5.30 8.02
CA HIS A 93 -7.07 -6.14 6.96
C HIS A 93 -6.98 -7.61 7.37
N ARG A 94 -6.57 -7.88 8.61
CA ARG A 94 -6.54 -9.23 9.18
C ARG A 94 -7.93 -9.88 9.16
N ARG A 95 -8.97 -9.17 9.62
CA ARG A 95 -10.36 -9.66 9.58
C ARG A 95 -10.89 -9.80 8.16
N ALA A 96 -10.39 -8.97 7.23
CA ALA A 96 -10.72 -9.01 5.80
C ALA A 96 -10.04 -10.18 5.05
N GLY A 97 -9.03 -10.83 5.63
CA GLY A 97 -8.19 -11.78 4.94
C GLY A 97 -7.29 -11.14 3.88
N THR A 98 -7.01 -9.83 3.98
CA THR A 98 -6.13 -9.10 3.05
C THR A 98 -4.78 -8.84 3.70
N ALA A 99 -3.70 -8.93 2.92
CA ALA A 99 -2.37 -8.65 3.42
C ALA A 99 -2.18 -7.15 3.68
N PHE A 100 -1.54 -6.82 4.80
CA PHE A 100 -1.17 -5.46 5.20
C PHE A 100 0.33 -5.44 5.48
N LEU A 101 1.08 -4.66 4.70
CA LEU A 101 2.54 -4.61 4.75
C LEU A 101 2.98 -3.19 5.12
N GLU A 102 3.81 -3.09 6.15
CA GLU A 102 4.37 -1.84 6.66
C GLU A 102 5.90 -1.95 6.65
N PRO A 103 6.57 -1.78 5.50
CA PRO A 103 8.02 -1.84 5.45
C PRO A 103 8.61 -0.66 6.25
N LEU A 104 9.17 -0.99 7.41
CA LEU A 104 9.94 -0.08 8.25
C LEU A 104 11.33 0.07 7.62
N ALA A 105 11.53 1.12 6.83
CA ALA A 105 12.85 1.43 6.30
C ALA A 105 13.10 2.93 6.27
N ASP A 106 14.18 3.34 6.94
CA ASP A 106 14.89 4.60 6.77
C ASP A 106 16.34 4.27 6.38
N PRO A 107 16.83 4.68 5.18
CA PRO A 107 16.16 5.49 4.16
C PRO A 107 14.97 4.79 3.49
N ALA A 108 14.21 5.55 2.70
CA ALA A 108 13.08 5.02 1.95
C ALA A 108 13.49 3.79 1.11
N PRO A 109 12.71 2.69 1.13
CA PRO A 109 13.04 1.50 0.38
C PRO A 109 12.96 1.83 -1.12
N SER A 110 13.87 1.26 -1.89
CA SER A 110 13.83 1.36 -3.35
C SER A 110 12.62 0.60 -3.91
N VAL A 111 12.23 0.93 -5.15
CA VAL A 111 11.18 0.18 -5.87
C VAL A 111 11.53 -1.32 -5.94
N GLU A 112 12.80 -1.68 -6.17
CA GLU A 112 13.22 -3.08 -6.21
C GLU A 112 13.05 -3.81 -4.88
N ALA A 113 13.37 -3.14 -3.76
CA ALA A 113 13.18 -3.71 -2.44
C ALA A 113 11.69 -3.96 -2.16
N LEU A 114 10.82 -3.03 -2.56
CA LEU A 114 9.38 -3.19 -2.44
C LEU A 114 8.84 -4.31 -3.35
N LEU A 115 9.32 -4.42 -4.59
CA LEU A 115 8.95 -5.54 -5.48
C LEU A 115 9.41 -6.88 -4.92
N THR A 116 10.60 -6.94 -4.33
CA THR A 116 11.12 -8.15 -3.65
C THR A 116 10.25 -8.52 -2.45
N LEU A 117 9.86 -7.53 -1.64
CA LEU A 117 8.93 -7.72 -0.53
C LEU A 117 7.59 -8.28 -1.01
N LEU A 118 7.02 -7.69 -2.06
CA LEU A 118 5.75 -8.13 -2.65
C LEU A 118 5.87 -9.56 -3.22
N ALA A 119 7.01 -9.90 -3.85
CA ALA A 119 7.26 -11.23 -4.39
C ALA A 119 7.32 -12.29 -3.28
N GLY A 120 8.00 -11.97 -2.16
CA GLY A 120 8.05 -12.83 -0.98
C GLY A 120 6.69 -13.12 -0.35
N HIS A 121 5.69 -12.27 -0.61
CA HIS A 121 4.31 -12.45 -0.18
C HIS A 121 3.39 -13.02 -1.29
N GLY A 122 3.93 -13.43 -2.44
CA GLY A 122 3.15 -13.93 -3.58
C GLY A 122 2.26 -12.87 -4.24
N LEU A 123 2.53 -11.59 -4.01
CA LEU A 123 1.78 -10.44 -4.53
C LEU A 123 2.32 -9.94 -5.87
N VAL A 124 3.46 -10.43 -6.31
CA VAL A 124 3.92 -10.30 -7.69
C VAL A 124 4.56 -11.62 -8.09
N ARG A 125 4.56 -11.92 -9.39
CA ARG A 125 5.36 -13.03 -9.88
C ARG A 125 6.82 -12.65 -9.77
N ALA A 126 7.63 -13.52 -9.16
CA ALA A 126 9.07 -13.46 -9.30
C ALA A 126 9.39 -13.55 -10.80
N GLY A 127 10.15 -12.58 -11.30
CA GLY A 127 10.68 -12.59 -12.66
C GLY A 127 11.77 -13.63 -12.83
#